data_AF-A0A1E7LGA2-F1
#
_entry.id   AF-A0A1E7LGA2-F1
#
_cell.length_a   1.000
_cell.length_b   1.000
_cell.length_c   1.000
_cell.angle_alpha   90.00
_cell.angle_beta   90.00
_cell.angle_gamma   90.00
#
_symmetry.space_group_name_H-M   'P 1'
#
loop_
_entity.id
_entity.type
_entity.pdbx_description
1 polymer ?
#
loop_
_entity_poly.entity_id
_entity_poly.type
_entity_poly.pdbx_seq_one_letter_code
_entity_poly.pdbx_strand_id
1 'polypeptide(L)'
;MSEREQVGVETEDLPPTVGVLLVDTSRGNRVGEFRGVAGFYWSLRPMGGGTEWEVEPRYLRTPFPIERLRARIARANARSRGDVL
;
A
#
# COMPACT_ATOMS: atom_id res chain seq x y z
N MET A 1 -14.31 8.22 -27.99
CA MET A 1 -13.86 8.55 -26.61
C MET A 1 -13.57 7.22 -25.93
N SER A 2 -12.49 6.50 -26.24
CA SER A 2 -11.07 6.78 -25.97
C SER A 2 -10.81 7.26 -24.55
N GLU A 3 -10.80 6.35 -23.59
CA GLU A 3 -9.71 6.31 -22.63
C GLU A 3 -9.32 4.84 -22.45
N ARG A 4 -8.06 4.58 -22.69
CA ARG A 4 -7.51 3.29 -23.10
C ARG A 4 -7.54 2.27 -21.98
N GLU A 5 -7.67 1.01 -22.40
CA GLU A 5 -7.18 -0.18 -21.70
C GLU A 5 -6.03 0.18 -20.76
N GLN A 6 -6.29 0.10 -19.45
CA GLN A 6 -5.22 -0.04 -18.48
C GLN A 6 -4.68 -1.46 -18.67
N VAL A 7 -3.75 -1.55 -19.62
CA VAL A 7 -2.87 -2.67 -19.89
C VAL A 7 -2.51 -3.32 -18.56
N GLY A 8 -2.92 -4.57 -18.41
CA GLY A 8 -2.43 -5.43 -17.36
C GLY A 8 -0.91 -5.42 -17.44
N VAL A 9 -0.26 -4.78 -16.47
CA VAL A 9 1.15 -5.02 -16.28
C VAL A 9 1.21 -6.40 -15.65
N GLU A 10 1.50 -7.41 -16.47
CA GLU A 10 2.14 -8.66 -16.06
C GLU A 10 3.38 -8.28 -15.25
N THR A 11 3.18 -7.98 -13.98
CA THR A 11 4.26 -7.81 -13.00
C THR A 11 4.49 -9.20 -12.42
N GLU A 12 4.81 -10.15 -13.29
CA GLU A 12 5.19 -11.48 -12.86
C GLU A 12 6.55 -11.32 -12.13
N ASP A 13 6.49 -11.57 -10.82
CA ASP A 13 7.59 -11.77 -9.87
C ASP A 13 8.49 -10.60 -9.43
N LEU A 14 8.40 -9.39 -9.98
CA LEU A 14 9.24 -8.29 -9.50
C LEU A 14 8.58 -7.47 -8.39
N PRO A 15 9.27 -7.26 -7.24
CA PRO A 15 8.74 -6.44 -6.16
C PRO A 15 8.59 -4.98 -6.60
N PRO A 16 7.52 -4.27 -6.18
CA PRO A 16 7.30 -2.86 -6.48
C PRO A 16 8.44 -1.96 -5.99
N THR A 17 8.45 -0.71 -6.44
CA THR A 17 9.37 0.30 -5.89
C THR A 17 8.98 0.65 -4.45
N VAL A 18 9.98 0.88 -3.59
CA VAL A 18 9.77 1.38 -2.22
C VAL A 18 8.97 2.69 -2.26
N GLY A 19 7.97 2.80 -1.38
CA GLY A 19 7.02 3.91 -1.31
C GLY A 19 5.73 3.72 -2.11
N VAL A 20 5.61 2.66 -2.93
CA VAL A 20 4.34 2.30 -3.59
C VAL A 20 3.31 1.90 -2.53
N LEU A 21 2.08 2.39 -2.68
CA LEU A 21 0.98 2.00 -1.80
C LEU A 21 0.37 0.68 -2.24
N LEU A 22 0.18 -0.22 -1.29
CA LEU A 22 -0.44 -1.53 -1.47
C LEU A 22 -1.53 -1.74 -0.44
N VAL A 23 -2.50 -2.58 -0.79
CA VAL A 23 -3.60 -3.00 0.08
C VAL A 23 -3.39 -4.44 0.47
N ASP A 24 -3.29 -4.67 1.78
CA ASP A 24 -3.27 -5.99 2.41
C ASP A 24 -4.71 -6.46 2.63
N THR A 25 -5.13 -7.39 1.77
CA THR A 25 -6.47 -7.99 1.81
C THR A 25 -6.65 -8.95 2.99
N SER A 26 -5.56 -9.55 3.50
CA SER A 26 -5.60 -10.45 4.65
C SER A 26 -5.91 -9.72 5.96
N ARG A 27 -5.65 -8.41 6.01
CA ARG A 27 -5.88 -7.54 7.17
C ARG A 27 -7.00 -6.54 6.95
N GLY A 28 -8.10 -6.97 6.33
CA GLY A 28 -9.30 -6.14 6.15
C GLY A 28 -9.08 -4.93 5.24
N ASN A 29 -8.32 -5.11 4.15
CA ASN A 29 -7.93 -4.05 3.22
C ASN A 29 -7.10 -2.92 3.87
N ARG A 30 -6.16 -3.29 4.75
CA ARG A 30 -5.24 -2.33 5.37
C ARG A 30 -4.26 -1.78 4.31
N VAL A 31 -4.10 -0.47 4.25
CA VAL A 31 -3.21 0.19 3.28
C VAL A 31 -1.86 0.53 3.89
N GLY A 32 -0.77 0.21 3.18
CA GLY A 32 0.61 0.51 3.60
C GLY A 32 1.51 0.90 2.44
N GLU A 33 2.60 1.59 2.75
CA GLU A 33 3.71 1.86 1.83
C GLU A 33 4.65 0.65 1.80
N PHE A 34 4.98 0.16 0.61
CA PHE A 34 5.98 -0.88 0.41
C PHE A 34 7.37 -0.39 0.86
N ARG A 35 8.03 -1.17 1.72
CA ARG A 35 9.35 -0.86 2.28
C ARG A 35 10.45 -1.77 1.74
N GLY A 36 10.10 -2.94 1.22
CA GLY A 36 11.06 -3.88 0.66
C GLY A 36 10.60 -5.33 0.80
N VAL A 37 11.44 -6.24 0.31
CA VAL A 37 11.26 -7.68 0.44
C VAL A 37 11.95 -8.16 1.71
N ALA A 38 11.24 -8.95 2.52
CA ALA A 38 11.69 -9.62 3.73
C ALA A 38 11.53 -11.14 3.55
N GLY A 39 12.47 -11.76 2.83
CA GLY A 39 12.37 -13.16 2.44
C GLY A 39 11.18 -13.41 1.50
N PHE A 40 10.26 -14.29 1.89
CA PHE A 40 9.02 -14.57 1.14
C PHE A 40 7.91 -13.55 1.39
N TYR A 41 8.11 -12.64 2.33
CA TYR A 41 7.14 -11.61 2.69
C TYR A 41 7.59 -10.25 2.17
N TRP A 42 6.63 -9.35 2.02
CA TRP A 42 6.89 -7.94 1.74
C TRP A 42 6.64 -7.12 3.00
N SER A 43 7.54 -6.20 3.30
CA SER A 43 7.39 -5.27 4.42
C SER A 43 6.58 -4.05 3.97
N LEU A 44 5.53 -3.75 4.73
CA LEU A 44 4.69 -2.57 4.58
C LEU A 44 4.77 -1.69 5.83
N ARG A 45 4.68 -0.37 5.65
CA ARG A 45 4.57 0.60 6.74
C ARG A 45 3.28 1.41 6.66
N PRO A 46 2.60 1.74 7.78
CA PRO A 46 1.42 2.57 7.71
C PRO A 46 1.81 4.01 7.32
N MET A 47 0.98 4.64 6.49
CA MET A 47 1.16 6.03 6.02
C MET A 47 1.26 7.06 7.16
N GLY A 48 0.58 6.82 8.28
CA GLY A 48 0.57 7.68 9.46
C GLY A 48 1.65 7.35 10.49
N GLY A 49 2.64 6.52 10.16
CA GLY A 49 3.56 5.99 11.17
C GLY A 49 2.97 4.79 11.93
N GLY A 50 3.78 4.22 12.81
CA GLY A 50 3.50 2.95 13.48
C GLY A 50 4.34 1.79 12.95
N THR A 51 4.07 0.60 13.47
CA THR A 51 4.89 -0.59 13.25
C THR A 51 4.75 -1.12 11.82
N GLU A 52 5.89 -1.41 11.20
CA GLU A 52 5.93 -2.13 9.93
C GLU A 52 5.35 -3.53 10.09
N TRP A 53 4.78 -4.09 9.03
CA TRP A 53 4.28 -5.44 9.04
C TRP A 53 4.64 -6.19 7.77
N GLU A 54 4.84 -7.49 7.93
CA GLU A 54 5.11 -8.41 6.84
C GLU A 54 3.82 -9.05 6.35
N VAL A 55 3.74 -9.28 5.05
CA VAL A 55 2.57 -9.84 4.36
C VAL A 55 3.01 -10.56 3.10
N GLU A 56 2.38 -11.69 2.80
CA GLU A 56 2.68 -12.44 1.58
C GLU A 56 2.20 -11.68 0.34
N PRO A 57 3.00 -11.64 -0.74
CA PRO A 57 2.67 -10.89 -1.95
C PRO A 57 1.30 -11.24 -2.55
N ARG A 58 0.87 -12.50 -2.42
CA ARG A 58 -0.45 -12.97 -2.88
C ARG A 58 -1.65 -12.27 -2.25
N TYR A 59 -1.48 -11.65 -1.08
CA TYR A 59 -2.54 -10.89 -0.41
C TYR A 59 -2.50 -9.40 -0.73
N LEU A 60 -1.51 -8.97 -1.54
CA LEU A 60 -1.31 -7.58 -1.89
C LEU A 60 -1.94 -7.27 -3.24
N ARG A 61 -2.57 -6.10 -3.29
CA ARG A 61 -3.01 -5.49 -4.55
C ARG A 61 -2.74 -4.00 -4.55
N THR A 62 -2.76 -3.42 -5.74
CA THR A 62 -2.82 -1.98 -5.90
C THR A 62 -4.12 -1.41 -5.32
N PRO A 63 -4.05 -0.27 -4.61
CA PRO A 63 -5.23 0.39 -4.06
C PRO A 63 -6.08 1.00 -5.17
N PHE A 64 -7.40 0.94 -4.99
CA PHE A 64 -8.31 1.74 -5.79
C PHE A 64 -8.10 3.24 -5.50
N PRO A 65 -8.46 4.14 -6.42
CA PRO A 65 -8.29 5.59 -6.23
C PRO A 65 -8.86 6.11 -4.91
N ILE A 66 -10.05 5.61 -4.51
CA ILE A 66 -10.71 5.98 -3.26
C ILE A 66 -9.95 5.51 -2.01
N GLU A 67 -9.32 4.34 -2.06
CA GLU A 67 -8.53 3.80 -0.94
C GLU A 67 -7.22 4.57 -0.80
N ARG A 68 -6.58 4.90 -1.93
CA ARG A 68 -5.40 5.75 -1.96
C ARG A 68 -5.68 7.13 -1.38
N LEU A 69 -6.85 7.70 -1.70
CA LEU A 69 -7.30 8.98 -1.15
C LEU A 69 -7.55 8.88 0.36
N ARG A 70 -8.31 7.87 0.80
CA ARG A 70 -8.58 7.63 2.23
C ARG A 70 -7.31 7.46 3.05
N ALA A 71 -6.32 6.73 2.54
CA ALA A 71 -5.04 6.55 3.22
C ALA A 71 -4.28 7.88 3.40
N ARG A 72 -4.29 8.76 2.38
CA ARG A 72 -3.68 10.09 2.49
C ARG A 72 -4.43 11.00 3.47
N ILE A 73 -5.76 10.98 3.44
CA ILE A 73 -6.59 11.73 4.39
C ILE A 73 -6.35 11.23 5.81
N ALA A 74 -6.32 9.91 6.03
CA ALA A 74 -6.04 9.33 7.34
C ALA A 74 -4.67 9.78 7.89
N ARG A 75 -3.64 9.83 7.04
CA ARG A 75 -2.32 10.41 7.40
C ARG A 75 -2.41 11.89 7.77
N ALA A 76 -3.10 12.70 6.97
CA ALA A 76 -3.29 14.12 7.27
C ALA A 76 -4.02 14.35 8.60
N ASN A 77 -5.08 13.56 8.83
CA ASN A 77 -5.85 13.61 10.07
C ASN A 77 -5.03 13.17 11.28
N ALA A 78 -4.25 12.09 11.16
CA ALA A 78 -3.36 11.64 12.22
C ALA A 78 -2.32 12.72 12.57
N ARG A 79 -1.71 13.36 11.56
CA ARG A 79 -0.78 14.49 11.77
C ARG A 79 -1.45 15.66 12.49
N SER A 80 -2.65 16.04 12.07
CA SER A 80 -3.40 17.14 12.68
C SER A 80 -3.79 16.88 14.13
N ARG A 81 -3.96 15.61 14.52
CA ARG A 81 -4.30 15.23 15.91
C ARG A 81 -3.07 15.04 16.80
N GLY A 82 -1.86 15.14 16.26
CA GLY A 82 -0.62 14.86 16.99
C GLY A 82 -0.28 13.37 17.11
N ASP A 83 -0.99 12.50 16.37
CA ASP A 83 -0.81 11.04 16.42
C ASP A 83 0.43 10.55 15.63
N VAL A 84 1.15 11.45 14.96
CA VAL A 84 2.28 11.14 14.05
C VAL A 84 3.48 11.98 14.42
N LEU A 85 4.55 11.33 14.90
CA LEU A 85 5.88 11.90 15.11
C LEU A 85 6.84 11.37 14.04
#